data_AF-A0A561EXB7-F1
#
_entry.id   AF-A0A561EXB7-F1
#
_cell.length_a   1.000
_cell.length_b   1.000
_cell.length_c   1.000
_cell.angle_alpha   90.00
_cell.angle_beta   90.00
_cell.angle_gamma   90.00
#
_symmetry.space_group_name_H-M   'P 1'
#
loop_
_entity.id
_entity.type
_entity.pdbx_description
1 polymer ?
#
loop_
_entity_poly.entity_id
_entity_poly.type
_entity_poly.pdbx_seq_one_letter_code
_entity_poly.pdbx_strand_id
1 'polypeptide(L)'
;MPSSARSGRVYRRCGCRDQHNKQLGARCPRLTADPDHGTWTFAVDLPSPGRRRTLRRGGFATADAARAALRRVLDAQGGGYNADPNQTVADYLTTWLQTKALTLKPTTLVRYRDYVTGDLIPNLGRLKLDELSRRHIADFARDQIARGRGLFTLHRCLATLSSALGDAVRHDRLSRNPAHPSVLQRPASPERRIWTADEAAKFLRYCHRADPFLADLFEVLVGTGMRRGEALALHWRDIHLDQHVLYVRYTLSAINNARTVLTAPKTRSSKNWIAISPRVASAFRHRAATQGPVLPDGLVFCKPDGQPLRPQRVLDRLHQLSAEADVPRVGVHDLRHLAATLPIAAGVPLVTVSKTLRHSTLSTTANIYDHLTRQAAADAVDTIAAILTRADREAARLRWPRWLRPHRDHTSGNQEHLGTPNLRAFASA
;
A
#
# COMPACT_ATOMS: atom_id res chain seq x y z
N MET A 1 -41.19 1.62 35.26
CA MET A 1 -40.67 0.65 36.26
C MET A 1 -39.21 1.00 36.51
N PRO A 2 -38.82 1.46 37.71
CA PRO A 2 -37.55 2.11 37.92
C PRO A 2 -36.38 1.12 37.88
N SER A 3 -35.28 1.60 37.32
CA SER A 3 -33.93 1.06 37.35
C SER A 3 -33.61 0.41 38.71
N SER A 4 -33.55 -0.92 38.76
CA SER A 4 -32.87 -1.60 39.85
C SER A 4 -31.40 -1.23 39.75
N ALA A 5 -30.96 -0.32 40.61
CA ALA A 5 -29.57 0.07 40.73
C ALA A 5 -28.68 -1.19 40.70
N ARG A 6 -27.78 -1.28 39.72
CA ARG A 6 -26.82 -2.37 39.53
C ARG A 6 -25.79 -2.33 40.68
N SER A 7 -26.18 -2.75 41.87
CA SER A 7 -25.33 -2.71 43.06
C SER A 7 -24.39 -3.90 43.07
N GLY A 8 -23.14 -3.70 42.63
CA GLY A 8 -22.08 -4.63 42.97
C GLY A 8 -21.79 -4.58 44.48
N ARG A 9 -21.37 -5.71 45.05
CA ARG A 9 -21.00 -5.84 46.48
C ARG A 9 -19.50 -6.01 46.64
N VAL A 10 -18.93 -5.40 47.67
CA VAL A 10 -17.51 -5.56 48.06
C VAL A 10 -17.47 -6.23 49.43
N TYR A 11 -16.68 -7.29 49.57
CA TYR A 11 -16.55 -8.07 50.80
C TYR A 11 -15.14 -8.68 50.93
N ARG A 12 -14.74 -9.04 52.16
CA ARG A 12 -13.47 -9.72 52.42
C ARG A 12 -13.64 -11.23 52.31
N ARG A 13 -12.65 -11.92 51.73
CA ARG A 13 -12.60 -13.38 51.62
C ARG A 13 -11.29 -13.90 52.18
N CYS A 14 -11.36 -14.87 53.08
CA CYS A 14 -10.20 -15.61 53.58
C CYS A 14 -10.16 -17.04 53.03
N GLY A 15 -8.98 -17.65 53.02
CA GLY A 15 -8.77 -19.06 52.63
C GLY A 15 -8.91 -20.07 53.77
N CYS A 16 -9.21 -19.63 55.00
CA CYS A 16 -9.24 -20.51 56.18
C CYS A 16 -10.31 -21.60 56.07
N ARG A 17 -10.00 -22.79 56.61
CA ARG A 17 -10.83 -23.98 56.57
C ARG A 17 -11.11 -24.50 57.98
N ASP A 18 -12.24 -25.17 58.16
CA ASP A 18 -12.59 -25.85 59.41
C ASP A 18 -11.91 -27.24 59.51
N GLN A 19 -12.16 -27.93 60.62
CA GLN A 19 -11.69 -29.29 60.89
C GLN A 19 -12.20 -30.35 59.88
N HIS A 20 -13.20 -30.02 59.06
CA HIS A 20 -13.75 -30.86 57.99
C HIS A 20 -13.29 -30.38 56.60
N ASN A 21 -12.23 -29.56 56.54
CA ASN A 21 -11.62 -29.03 55.33
C ASN A 21 -12.56 -28.13 54.49
N LYS A 22 -13.64 -27.62 55.08
CA LYS A 22 -14.60 -26.71 54.43
C LYS A 22 -14.21 -25.26 54.66
N GLN A 23 -14.28 -24.44 53.61
CA GLN A 23 -13.90 -23.02 53.69
C GLN A 23 -14.87 -22.26 54.61
N LEU A 24 -14.34 -21.64 55.67
CA LEU A 24 -15.11 -20.89 56.67
C LEU A 24 -15.75 -19.61 56.11
N GLY A 25 -15.16 -19.06 55.03
CA GLY A 25 -15.71 -17.90 54.32
C GLY A 25 -15.90 -16.69 55.23
N ALA A 26 -17.12 -16.14 55.25
CA ALA A 26 -17.47 -14.97 56.06
C ALA A 26 -17.56 -15.25 57.57
N ARG A 27 -17.61 -16.52 57.99
CA ARG A 27 -17.68 -16.94 59.40
C ARG A 27 -16.30 -17.17 60.03
N CYS A 28 -15.23 -16.77 59.35
CA CYS A 28 -13.88 -16.96 59.85
C CYS A 28 -13.61 -16.05 61.05
N PRO A 29 -13.21 -16.60 62.22
CA PRO A 29 -12.91 -15.80 63.41
C PRO A 29 -11.77 -14.81 63.16
N ARG A 30 -10.75 -15.22 62.40
CA ARG A 30 -9.60 -14.37 62.03
C ARG A 30 -9.96 -13.21 61.11
N LEU A 31 -10.97 -13.36 60.26
CA LEU A 31 -11.47 -12.28 59.40
C LEU A 31 -12.16 -11.16 60.20
N THR A 32 -12.70 -11.50 61.38
CA THR A 32 -13.37 -10.55 62.27
C THR A 32 -12.38 -9.89 63.23
N ALA A 33 -11.36 -10.64 63.68
CA ALA A 33 -10.35 -10.17 64.63
C ALA A 33 -9.18 -9.39 64.01
N ASP A 34 -8.80 -9.69 62.77
CA ASP A 34 -7.64 -9.10 62.10
C ASP A 34 -8.06 -8.32 60.82
N PRO A 35 -7.79 -7.00 60.74
CA PRO A 35 -8.06 -6.18 59.56
C PRO A 35 -7.32 -6.64 58.29
N ASP A 36 -6.10 -7.17 58.44
CA ASP A 36 -5.19 -7.56 57.34
C ASP A 36 -5.40 -9.01 56.90
N HIS A 37 -6.24 -9.75 57.62
CA HIS A 37 -6.53 -11.14 57.29
C HIS A 37 -7.53 -11.26 56.14
N GLY A 38 -7.05 -11.76 55.00
CA GLY A 38 -7.86 -12.05 53.82
C GLY A 38 -7.67 -11.04 52.70
N THR A 39 -8.37 -11.24 51.58
CA THR A 39 -8.27 -10.34 50.42
C THR A 39 -9.62 -9.70 50.13
N TRP A 40 -9.59 -8.44 49.72
CA TRP A 40 -10.79 -7.74 49.30
C TRP A 40 -11.24 -8.27 47.93
N THR A 41 -12.54 -8.51 47.82
CA THR A 41 -13.20 -9.11 46.66
C THR A 41 -14.46 -8.31 46.33
N PHE A 42 -14.73 -8.08 45.05
CA PHE A 42 -16.04 -7.58 44.62
C PHE A 42 -16.81 -8.65 43.84
N ALA A 43 -18.14 -8.55 43.88
CA ALA A 43 -19.04 -9.34 43.05
C ALA A 43 -20.09 -8.44 42.39
N VAL A 44 -20.29 -8.62 41.10
CA VAL A 44 -21.30 -7.89 40.32
C VAL A 44 -22.02 -8.86 39.38
N ASP A 45 -23.33 -8.75 39.32
CA ASP A 45 -24.14 -9.55 38.40
C ASP A 45 -24.15 -8.89 37.02
N LEU A 46 -23.64 -9.61 36.02
CA LEU A 46 -23.58 -9.15 34.64
C LEU A 46 -24.70 -9.80 33.81
N PRO A 47 -25.35 -9.03 32.91
CA PRO A 47 -26.31 -9.60 31.97
C PRO A 47 -25.59 -10.52 30.97
N SER A 48 -26.11 -11.74 30.80
CA SER A 48 -25.64 -12.69 29.80
C SER A 48 -26.87 -13.35 29.14
N PRO A 49 -26.85 -13.66 27.83
CA PRO A 49 -28.00 -14.24 27.15
C PRO A 49 -28.40 -15.58 27.80
N GLY A 50 -29.60 -15.64 28.38
CA GLY A 50 -30.21 -16.87 28.90
C GLY A 50 -29.86 -17.26 30.35
N ARG A 51 -28.82 -16.70 31.01
CA ARG A 51 -28.54 -16.92 32.45
C ARG A 51 -27.87 -15.71 33.10
N ARG A 52 -28.18 -15.42 34.38
CA ARG A 52 -27.44 -14.42 35.19
C ARG A 52 -26.04 -14.96 35.48
N ARG A 53 -24.99 -14.20 35.18
CA ARG A 53 -23.59 -14.56 35.50
C ARG A 53 -23.01 -13.58 36.50
N THR A 54 -22.69 -14.04 37.70
CA THR A 54 -21.99 -13.23 38.71
C THR A 54 -20.49 -13.21 38.42
N LEU A 55 -19.95 -12.05 38.09
CA LEU A 55 -18.50 -11.81 38.06
C LEU A 55 -18.02 -11.60 39.50
N ARG A 56 -17.02 -12.38 39.93
CA ARG A 56 -16.35 -12.21 41.23
C ARG A 56 -14.85 -11.99 41.00
N ARG A 57 -14.27 -10.99 41.65
CA ARG A 57 -12.82 -10.70 41.54
C ARG A 57 -12.26 -10.34 42.90
N GLY A 58 -11.26 -11.11 43.35
CA GLY A 58 -10.56 -10.95 44.63
C GLY A 58 -9.09 -10.63 44.46
N GLY A 59 -8.37 -10.54 45.58
CA GLY A 59 -6.93 -10.26 45.60
C GLY A 59 -6.56 -8.79 45.77
N PHE A 60 -7.52 -7.92 46.11
CA PHE A 60 -7.22 -6.52 46.39
C PHE A 60 -6.72 -6.36 47.83
N ALA A 61 -5.70 -5.52 48.00
CA ALA A 61 -5.12 -5.21 49.31
C ALA A 61 -6.07 -4.35 50.18
N THR A 62 -6.88 -3.49 49.56
CA THR A 62 -7.77 -2.57 50.28
C THR A 62 -9.20 -2.58 49.74
N ALA A 63 -10.15 -2.15 50.58
CA ALA A 63 -11.55 -1.98 50.21
C ALA A 63 -11.72 -0.99 49.05
N ASP A 64 -10.95 0.11 49.08
CA ASP A 64 -11.01 1.15 48.06
C ASP A 64 -10.49 0.69 46.71
N ALA A 65 -9.42 -0.12 46.68
CA ALA A 65 -8.95 -0.75 45.45
C ALA A 65 -10.02 -1.67 44.82
N ALA A 66 -10.74 -2.42 45.65
CA ALA A 66 -11.84 -3.27 45.20
C ALA A 66 -13.07 -2.46 44.73
N ARG A 67 -13.42 -1.37 45.42
CA ARG A 67 -14.50 -0.45 45.00
C ARG A 67 -14.16 0.29 43.71
N ALA A 68 -12.93 0.74 43.54
CA ALA A 68 -12.46 1.40 42.31
C ALA A 68 -12.50 0.42 41.13
N ALA A 69 -12.10 -0.84 41.34
CA ALA A 69 -12.20 -1.88 40.32
C ALA A 69 -13.67 -2.21 39.98
N LEU A 70 -14.56 -2.28 40.98
CA LEU A 70 -16.00 -2.46 40.77
C LEU A 70 -16.59 -1.30 39.96
N ARG A 71 -16.22 -0.05 40.27
CA ARG A 71 -16.70 1.14 39.56
C ARG A 71 -16.30 1.11 38.09
N ARG A 72 -15.05 0.76 37.78
CA ARG A 72 -14.60 0.56 36.38
C ARG A 72 -15.43 -0.48 35.63
N VAL A 73 -15.82 -1.58 36.28
CA VAL A 73 -16.66 -2.61 35.66
C VAL A 73 -18.08 -2.11 35.43
N LEU A 74 -18.66 -1.36 36.37
CA LEU A 74 -20.00 -0.79 36.25
C LEU A 74 -20.05 0.33 35.20
N ASP A 75 -19.02 1.19 35.15
CA ASP A 75 -18.85 2.26 34.16
C ASP A 75 -18.69 1.68 32.75
N ALA A 76 -17.92 0.59 32.62
CA ALA A 76 -17.82 -0.15 31.38
C ALA A 76 -19.20 -0.66 30.90
N GLN A 77 -20.04 -1.16 31.82
CA GLN A 77 -21.38 -1.67 31.52
C GLN A 77 -22.44 -0.58 31.25
N GLY A 78 -22.20 0.66 31.67
CA GLY A 78 -23.05 1.82 31.38
C GLY A 78 -22.86 2.39 29.97
N GLY A 79 -21.67 2.21 29.40
CA GLY A 79 -21.29 2.74 28.07
C GLY A 79 -21.22 1.71 26.94
N GLY A 80 -21.62 0.45 27.16
CA GLY A 80 -21.52 -0.62 26.15
C GLY A 80 -20.15 -1.32 26.07
N TYR A 81 -19.22 -0.98 26.96
CA TYR A 81 -17.87 -1.54 26.99
C TYR A 81 -17.86 -2.97 27.55
N ASN A 82 -17.39 -3.91 26.73
CA ASN A 82 -17.19 -5.31 27.09
C ASN A 82 -15.69 -5.63 27.10
N ALA A 83 -14.93 -4.88 27.90
CA ALA A 83 -13.51 -5.14 28.10
C ALA A 83 -13.36 -6.35 29.02
N ASP A 84 -12.77 -7.44 28.52
CA ASP A 84 -12.26 -8.51 29.40
C ASP A 84 -11.03 -7.96 30.14
N PRO A 85 -11.11 -7.73 31.47
CA PRO A 85 -10.05 -7.07 32.22
C PRO A 85 -8.81 -7.93 32.43
N ASN A 86 -8.81 -9.18 31.95
CA ASN A 86 -7.66 -10.07 31.95
C ASN A 86 -7.11 -10.34 30.55
N GLN A 87 -7.73 -9.79 29.50
CA GLN A 87 -7.24 -9.97 28.15
C GLN A 87 -5.88 -9.27 28.01
N THR A 88 -4.85 -10.07 27.71
CA THR A 88 -3.52 -9.55 27.42
C THR A 88 -3.47 -8.96 26.02
N VAL A 89 -2.46 -8.12 25.77
CA VAL A 89 -2.18 -7.62 24.42
C VAL A 89 -1.87 -8.80 23.48
N ALA A 90 -1.19 -9.85 23.96
CA ALA A 90 -0.90 -11.04 23.16
C ALA A 90 -2.18 -11.76 22.72
N ASP A 91 -3.10 -12.00 23.64
CA ASP A 91 -4.38 -12.67 23.34
C ASP A 91 -5.20 -11.84 22.36
N TYR A 92 -5.31 -10.54 22.61
CA TYR A 92 -6.05 -9.63 21.74
C TYR A 92 -5.48 -9.62 20.31
N LEU A 93 -4.17 -9.42 20.16
CA LEU A 93 -3.53 -9.36 18.85
C LEU A 93 -3.64 -10.69 18.09
N THR A 94 -3.60 -11.83 18.81
CA THR A 94 -3.77 -13.16 18.21
C THR A 94 -5.19 -13.35 17.66
N THR A 95 -6.22 -13.04 18.46
CA THR A 95 -7.63 -13.10 17.99
C THR A 95 -7.89 -12.08 16.87
N TRP A 96 -7.30 -10.89 16.97
CA TRP A 96 -7.40 -9.86 15.94
C TRP A 96 -6.81 -10.33 14.61
N LEU A 97 -5.64 -10.96 14.62
CA LEU A 97 -5.03 -11.55 13.41
C LEU A 97 -5.93 -12.62 12.78
N GLN A 98 -6.52 -13.51 13.58
CA GLN A 98 -7.45 -14.54 13.09
C GLN A 98 -8.67 -13.91 12.41
N THR A 99 -9.24 -12.87 13.02
CA THR A 99 -10.38 -12.14 12.45
C THR A 99 -9.99 -11.44 11.15
N LYS A 100 -8.81 -10.81 11.11
CA LYS A 100 -8.30 -10.14 9.92
C LYS A 100 -7.92 -11.10 8.80
N ALA A 101 -7.59 -12.35 9.11
CA ALA A 101 -7.28 -13.36 8.11
C ALA A 101 -8.46 -13.62 7.15
N LEU A 102 -9.70 -13.38 7.59
CA LEU A 102 -10.91 -13.53 6.77
C LEU A 102 -11.09 -12.40 5.73
N THR A 103 -10.48 -11.24 5.97
CA THR A 103 -10.72 -10.02 5.18
C THR A 103 -9.48 -9.55 4.40
N LEU A 104 -8.29 -9.84 4.91
CA LEU A 104 -7.03 -9.37 4.33
C LEU A 104 -6.49 -10.33 3.27
N LYS A 105 -5.80 -9.76 2.28
CA LYS A 105 -5.02 -10.54 1.32
C LYS A 105 -3.92 -11.33 2.03
N PRO A 106 -3.60 -12.57 1.59
CA PRO A 106 -2.60 -13.42 2.26
C PRO A 106 -1.24 -12.76 2.47
N THR A 107 -0.76 -11.99 1.49
CA THR A 107 0.53 -11.27 1.60
C THR A 107 0.55 -10.17 2.65
N THR A 108 -0.61 -9.57 2.94
CA THR A 108 -0.74 -8.55 3.99
C THR A 108 -0.83 -9.21 5.35
N LEU A 109 -1.58 -10.31 5.45
CA LEU A 109 -1.72 -11.09 6.67
C LEU A 109 -0.37 -11.62 7.16
N VAL A 110 0.46 -12.16 6.25
CA VAL A 110 1.84 -12.57 6.57
C VAL A 110 2.61 -11.44 7.26
N ARG A 111 2.64 -10.25 6.64
CA ARG A 111 3.39 -9.12 7.19
C ARG A 111 2.86 -8.69 8.56
N TYR A 112 1.53 -8.71 8.73
CA TYR A 112 0.91 -8.40 10.02
C TYR A 112 1.29 -9.43 11.07
N ARG A 113 1.26 -10.72 10.70
CA ARG A 113 1.71 -11.80 11.56
C ARG A 113 3.18 -11.61 11.94
N ASP A 114 4.07 -11.34 11.00
CA ASP A 114 5.50 -11.14 11.26
C ASP A 114 5.73 -10.03 12.31
N TYR A 115 5.06 -8.89 12.15
CA TYR A 115 5.14 -7.79 13.13
C TYR A 115 4.54 -8.15 14.49
N VAL A 116 3.37 -8.80 14.48
CA VAL A 116 2.67 -9.15 15.72
C VAL A 116 3.42 -10.23 16.49
N THR A 117 3.76 -11.35 15.87
CA THR A 117 4.40 -12.49 16.55
C THR A 117 5.89 -12.27 16.76
N GLY A 118 6.57 -11.59 15.84
CA GLY A 118 8.01 -11.35 15.91
C GLY A 118 8.40 -10.15 16.76
N ASP A 119 7.59 -9.10 16.79
CA ASP A 119 7.97 -7.84 17.44
C ASP A 119 7.03 -7.44 18.59
N LEU A 120 5.72 -7.41 18.35
CA LEU A 120 4.77 -6.84 19.31
C LEU A 120 4.52 -7.76 20.51
N ILE A 121 4.24 -9.05 20.26
CA ILE A 121 3.96 -10.02 21.33
C ILE A 121 5.17 -10.20 22.27
N PRO A 122 6.42 -10.38 21.79
CA PRO A 122 7.56 -10.56 22.68
C PRO A 122 7.81 -9.38 23.62
N ASN A 123 7.52 -8.14 23.18
CA ASN A 123 7.85 -6.93 23.94
C ASN A 123 6.66 -6.35 24.71
N LEU A 124 5.45 -6.40 24.16
CA LEU A 124 4.24 -5.78 24.73
C LEU A 124 3.19 -6.81 25.16
N GLY A 125 3.33 -8.08 24.78
CA GLY A 125 2.29 -9.09 24.91
C GLY A 125 1.91 -9.45 26.34
N ARG A 126 2.83 -9.30 27.30
CA ARG A 126 2.59 -9.58 28.74
C ARG A 126 1.70 -8.53 29.41
N LEU A 127 1.61 -7.34 28.83
CA LEU A 127 0.79 -6.26 29.37
C LEU A 127 -0.68 -6.58 29.15
N LYS A 128 -1.53 -6.15 30.07
CA LYS A 128 -2.97 -6.16 29.84
C LYS A 128 -3.35 -5.09 28.83
N LEU A 129 -4.43 -5.35 28.10
CA LEU A 129 -4.87 -4.44 27.04
C LEU A 129 -5.21 -3.04 27.60
N ASP A 130 -5.81 -2.97 28.79
CA ASP A 130 -6.17 -1.72 29.49
C ASP A 130 -4.97 -1.00 30.13
N GLU A 131 -3.91 -1.73 30.45
CA GLU A 131 -2.65 -1.19 31.00
C GLU A 131 -1.70 -0.68 29.90
N LEU A 132 -1.97 -0.97 28.62
CA LEU A 132 -1.15 -0.51 27.50
C LEU A 132 -1.22 1.01 27.36
N SER A 133 -0.10 1.68 27.65
CA SER A 133 0.02 3.13 27.58
C SER A 133 0.92 3.58 26.42
N ARG A 134 0.82 4.86 26.06
CA ARG A 134 1.70 5.48 25.07
C ARG A 134 3.18 5.39 25.46
N ARG A 135 3.49 5.42 26.76
CA ARG A 135 4.87 5.26 27.29
C ARG A 135 5.45 3.90 26.92
N HIS A 136 4.70 2.81 27.12
CA HIS A 136 5.15 1.46 26.74
C HIS A 136 5.48 1.35 25.26
N ILE A 137 4.68 1.97 24.40
CA ILE A 137 4.88 1.99 22.95
C ILE A 137 6.13 2.80 22.57
N ALA A 138 6.37 3.92 23.26
CA ALA A 138 7.56 4.74 23.04
C ALA A 138 8.85 4.06 23.51
N ASP A 139 8.81 3.36 24.65
CA ASP A 139 9.95 2.59 25.15
C ASP A 139 10.27 1.41 24.21
N PHE A 140 9.24 0.71 23.71
CA PHE A 140 9.40 -0.31 22.65
C PHE A 140 10.03 0.27 21.37
N ALA A 141 9.57 1.43 20.90
CA ALA A 141 10.13 2.05 19.71
C ALA A 141 11.61 2.40 19.90
N ARG A 142 11.98 2.92 21.09
CA ARG A 142 13.37 3.27 21.43
C ARG A 142 14.27 2.04 21.44
N ASP A 143 13.85 0.96 22.09
CA ASP A 143 14.60 -0.31 22.15
C ASP A 143 14.81 -0.91 20.75
N GLN A 144 13.78 -0.89 19.89
CA GLN A 144 13.92 -1.41 18.53
C GLN A 144 14.87 -0.56 17.66
N ILE A 145 14.92 0.76 17.86
CA ILE A 145 15.90 1.63 17.22
C ILE A 145 17.31 1.32 17.72
N ALA A 146 17.49 1.13 19.04
CA ALA A 146 18.77 0.76 19.63
C ALA A 146 19.30 -0.59 19.11
N ARG A 147 18.41 -1.54 18.81
CA ARG A 147 18.73 -2.83 18.15
C ARG A 147 19.04 -2.70 16.64
N GLY A 148 19.13 -1.47 16.10
CA GLY A 148 19.48 -1.23 14.71
C GLY A 148 18.34 -1.49 13.71
N ARG A 149 17.08 -1.52 14.15
CA ARG A 149 15.96 -1.77 13.24
C ARG A 149 15.67 -0.57 12.35
N GLY A 150 15.48 -0.83 11.05
CA GLY A 150 15.14 0.22 10.09
C GLY A 150 13.85 0.99 10.45
N LEU A 151 13.93 2.32 10.45
CA LEU A 151 12.85 3.23 10.86
C LEU A 151 11.54 3.01 10.09
N PHE A 152 11.61 2.75 8.78
CA PHE A 152 10.43 2.46 7.97
C PHE A 152 9.71 1.19 8.41
N THR A 153 10.46 0.15 8.75
CA THR A 153 9.91 -1.13 9.21
C THR A 153 9.25 -0.94 10.57
N LEU A 154 9.89 -0.19 11.47
CA LEU A 154 9.34 0.14 12.78
C LEU A 154 8.05 0.96 12.65
N HIS A 155 8.03 1.99 11.80
CA HIS A 155 6.83 2.78 11.53
C HIS A 155 5.66 1.90 11.06
N ARG A 156 5.92 0.92 10.17
CA ARG A 156 4.88 -0.02 9.69
C ARG A 156 4.41 -0.98 10.79
N CYS A 157 5.31 -1.42 11.67
CA CYS A 157 4.97 -2.22 12.84
C CYS A 157 4.04 -1.43 13.78
N LEU A 158 4.40 -0.20 14.13
CA LEU A 158 3.58 0.69 14.96
C LEU A 158 2.24 1.05 14.31
N ALA A 159 2.19 1.25 12.98
CA ALA A 159 0.95 1.45 12.25
C ALA A 159 0.03 0.21 12.29
N THR A 160 0.61 -0.99 12.29
CA THR A 160 -0.15 -2.25 12.45
C THR A 160 -0.73 -2.34 13.86
N LEU A 161 0.05 -2.01 14.89
CA LEU A 161 -0.44 -1.92 16.27
C LEU A 161 -1.56 -0.88 16.41
N SER A 162 -1.39 0.31 15.84
CA SER A 162 -2.39 1.37 15.88
C SER A 162 -3.70 0.96 15.19
N SER A 163 -3.62 0.23 14.09
CA SER A 163 -4.78 -0.37 13.42
C SER A 163 -5.50 -1.38 14.34
N ALA A 164 -4.74 -2.28 14.97
CA ALA A 164 -5.32 -3.27 15.88
C ALA A 164 -6.00 -2.63 17.10
N LEU A 165 -5.39 -1.61 17.70
CA LEU A 165 -5.96 -0.89 18.84
C LEU A 165 -7.12 0.03 18.43
N GLY A 166 -7.11 0.55 17.21
CA GLY A 166 -8.27 1.24 16.63
C GLY A 166 -9.49 0.32 16.51
N ASP A 167 -9.30 -0.94 16.14
CA ASP A 167 -10.38 -1.94 16.13
C ASP A 167 -10.86 -2.27 17.56
N ALA A 168 -9.95 -2.28 18.54
CA ALA A 168 -10.32 -2.48 19.94
C ALA A 168 -11.23 -1.34 20.43
N VAL A 169 -10.93 -0.09 20.05
CA VAL A 169 -11.79 1.06 20.37
C VAL A 169 -13.15 0.94 19.67
N ARG A 170 -13.19 0.56 18.39
CA ARG A 170 -14.44 0.40 17.63
C ARG A 170 -15.35 -0.72 18.15
N HIS A 171 -14.78 -1.70 18.84
CA HIS A 171 -15.51 -2.80 19.48
C HIS A 171 -15.68 -2.58 20.99
N ASP A 172 -15.51 -1.34 21.47
CA ASP A 172 -15.68 -0.94 22.87
C ASP A 172 -14.86 -1.79 23.85
N ARG A 173 -13.68 -2.24 23.42
CA ARG A 173 -12.68 -2.92 24.27
C ARG A 173 -11.68 -1.96 24.90
N LEU A 174 -11.47 -0.80 24.26
CA LEU A 174 -10.63 0.28 24.75
C LEU A 174 -11.36 1.61 24.63
N SER A 175 -11.17 2.51 25.60
CA SER A 175 -11.75 3.87 25.54
C SER A 175 -11.03 4.78 24.56
N ARG A 176 -9.72 4.58 24.36
CA ARG A 176 -8.89 5.34 23.44
C ARG A 176 -7.77 4.47 22.87
N ASN A 177 -7.24 4.86 21.72
CA ASN A 177 -6.11 4.18 21.10
C ASN A 177 -4.79 4.75 21.64
N PRO A 178 -4.02 4.01 22.47
CA PRO A 178 -2.76 4.52 23.03
C PRO A 178 -1.63 4.65 21.99
N ALA A 179 -1.78 4.03 20.81
CA ALA A 179 -0.86 4.17 19.69
C ALA A 179 -1.20 5.38 18.78
N HIS A 180 -2.23 6.16 19.12
CA HIS A 180 -2.59 7.38 18.40
C HIS A 180 -2.46 8.61 19.31
N PRO A 181 -1.80 9.70 18.85
CA PRO A 181 -1.06 9.81 17.60
C PRO A 181 0.22 8.97 17.61
N SER A 182 0.69 8.59 16.41
CA SER A 182 1.88 7.76 16.23
C SER A 182 3.09 8.33 16.99
N VAL A 183 3.84 7.47 17.66
CA VAL A 183 5.09 7.85 18.35
C VAL A 183 6.20 8.17 17.35
N LEU A 184 6.21 7.47 16.21
CA LEU A 184 7.19 7.67 15.15
C LEU A 184 6.53 8.38 13.97
N GLN A 185 7.12 9.50 13.54
CA GLN A 185 6.71 10.16 12.30
C GLN A 185 7.06 9.27 11.10
N ARG A 186 6.28 9.38 10.03
CA ARG A 186 6.57 8.66 8.80
C ARG A 186 7.94 9.13 8.28
N PRO A 187 8.95 8.24 8.18
CA PRO A 187 10.25 8.66 7.68
C PRO A 187 10.12 9.14 6.23
N ALA A 188 10.97 10.12 5.85
CA ALA A 188 11.07 10.56 4.47
C ALA A 188 11.51 9.37 3.60
N SER A 189 10.89 9.21 2.43
CA SER A 189 11.31 8.16 1.51
C SER A 189 12.64 8.57 0.89
N PRO A 190 13.64 7.69 0.83
CA PRO A 190 14.90 8.01 0.18
C PRO A 190 14.66 8.40 -1.28
N GLU A 191 15.46 9.34 -1.77
CA GLU A 191 15.43 9.74 -3.18
C GLU A 191 15.72 8.53 -4.06
N ARG A 192 14.90 8.33 -5.09
CA ARG A 192 15.00 7.17 -5.98
C ARG A 192 15.78 7.57 -7.22
N ARG A 193 16.83 6.80 -7.54
CA ARG A 193 17.46 6.86 -8.86
C ARG A 193 16.53 6.20 -9.88
N ILE A 194 16.21 6.92 -10.95
CA ILE A 194 15.48 6.41 -12.11
C ILE A 194 16.44 6.50 -13.30
N TRP A 195 16.37 5.52 -14.22
CA TRP A 195 17.19 5.54 -15.42
C TRP A 195 16.82 6.69 -16.36
N THR A 196 17.78 7.12 -17.18
CA THR A 196 17.51 7.92 -18.37
C THR A 196 17.02 7.04 -19.53
N ALA A 197 16.54 7.66 -20.62
CA ALA A 197 16.19 6.94 -21.84
C ALA A 197 17.38 6.15 -22.42
N ASP A 198 18.58 6.75 -22.39
CA ASP A 198 19.81 6.15 -22.89
C ASP A 198 20.27 4.97 -22.04
N GLU A 199 20.24 5.10 -20.72
CA GLU A 199 20.55 4.02 -19.78
C GLU A 199 19.59 2.84 -19.96
N ALA A 200 18.28 3.12 -20.08
CA ALA A 200 17.28 2.08 -20.33
C ALA A 200 17.50 1.37 -21.68
N ALA A 201 17.83 2.13 -22.73
CA ALA A 201 18.13 1.56 -24.04
C ALA A 201 19.43 0.75 -24.04
N LYS A 202 20.49 1.21 -23.34
CA LYS A 202 21.76 0.49 -23.13
C LYS A 202 21.49 -0.85 -22.43
N PHE A 203 20.72 -0.82 -21.34
CA PHE A 203 20.32 -2.01 -20.59
C PHE A 203 19.55 -3.01 -21.46
N LEU A 204 18.52 -2.58 -22.18
CA LEU A 204 17.71 -3.48 -23.01
C LEU A 204 18.53 -4.12 -24.14
N ARG A 205 19.39 -3.35 -24.83
CA ARG A 205 20.32 -3.89 -25.86
C ARG A 205 21.30 -4.91 -25.28
N TYR A 206 21.76 -4.71 -24.05
CA TYR A 206 22.61 -5.69 -23.37
C TYR A 206 21.81 -6.96 -23.04
N CYS A 207 20.62 -6.80 -22.44
CA CYS A 207 19.76 -7.93 -22.07
C CYS A 207 19.40 -8.81 -23.26
N HIS A 208 19.10 -8.24 -24.44
CA HIS A 208 18.80 -9.01 -25.65
C HIS A 208 19.93 -9.96 -26.06
N ARG A 209 21.18 -9.66 -25.70
CA ARG A 209 22.34 -10.53 -25.96
C ARG A 209 22.61 -11.52 -24.83
N ALA A 210 22.50 -11.07 -23.58
CA ALA A 210 22.87 -11.86 -22.41
C ALA A 210 21.76 -12.78 -21.88
N ASP A 211 20.50 -12.38 -22.02
CA ASP A 211 19.33 -13.11 -21.53
C ASP A 211 18.07 -12.71 -22.34
N PRO A 212 17.90 -13.24 -23.57
CA PRO A 212 16.79 -12.87 -24.46
C PRO A 212 15.41 -13.06 -23.82
N PHE A 213 15.28 -14.10 -22.98
CA PHE A 213 14.03 -14.40 -22.28
C PHE A 213 13.61 -13.27 -21.32
N LEU A 214 14.55 -12.76 -20.50
CA LEU A 214 14.24 -11.64 -19.60
C LEU A 214 14.26 -10.29 -20.31
N ALA A 215 14.98 -10.16 -21.43
CA ALA A 215 14.93 -8.97 -22.27
C ALA A 215 13.49 -8.64 -22.69
N ASP A 216 12.75 -9.64 -23.20
CA ASP A 216 11.34 -9.46 -23.57
C ASP A 216 10.46 -9.04 -22.37
N LEU A 217 10.71 -9.61 -21.19
CA LEU A 217 10.00 -9.21 -19.97
C LEU A 217 10.29 -7.74 -19.60
N PHE A 218 11.54 -7.32 -19.69
CA PHE A 218 11.93 -5.94 -19.38
C PHE A 218 11.42 -4.94 -20.44
N GLU A 219 11.41 -5.30 -21.73
CA GLU A 219 10.77 -4.52 -22.80
C GLU A 219 9.28 -4.29 -22.49
N VAL A 220 8.55 -5.34 -22.10
CA VAL A 220 7.14 -5.22 -21.70
C VAL A 220 7.01 -4.31 -20.48
N LEU A 221 7.81 -4.51 -19.43
CA LEU A 221 7.73 -3.72 -18.19
C LEU A 221 7.99 -2.22 -18.42
N VAL A 222 9.02 -1.89 -19.21
CA VAL A 222 9.36 -0.49 -19.52
C VAL A 222 8.35 0.11 -20.50
N GLY A 223 7.94 -0.63 -21.53
CA GLY A 223 7.03 -0.12 -22.57
C GLY A 223 5.58 0.03 -22.12
N THR A 224 5.14 -0.69 -21.10
CA THR A 224 3.74 -0.64 -20.60
C THR A 224 3.62 -0.06 -19.20
N GLY A 225 4.73 0.03 -18.47
CA GLY A 225 4.74 0.40 -17.06
C GLY A 225 3.95 -0.55 -16.16
N MET A 226 3.67 -1.80 -16.57
CA MET A 226 2.94 -2.77 -15.74
C MET A 226 3.63 -3.03 -14.40
N ARG A 227 2.86 -3.37 -13.36
CA ARG A 227 3.47 -3.83 -12.10
C ARG A 227 4.11 -5.20 -12.35
N ARG A 228 5.26 -5.48 -11.73
CA ARG A 228 5.96 -6.78 -11.83
C ARG A 228 5.03 -7.99 -11.73
N GLY A 229 4.15 -8.02 -10.73
CA GLY A 229 3.22 -9.14 -10.55
C GLY A 229 2.17 -9.27 -11.66
N GLU A 230 1.77 -8.15 -12.29
CA GLU A 230 0.84 -8.17 -13.44
C GLU A 230 1.53 -8.73 -14.68
N ALA A 231 2.77 -8.30 -14.97
CA ALA A 231 3.55 -8.83 -16.10
C ALA A 231 3.82 -10.33 -15.96
N LEU A 232 4.16 -10.80 -14.75
CA LEU A 232 4.39 -12.21 -14.47
C LEU A 232 3.11 -13.08 -14.43
N ALA A 233 1.94 -12.47 -14.47
CA ALA A 233 0.65 -13.16 -14.52
C ALA A 233 -0.06 -13.02 -15.86
N LEU A 234 0.64 -12.50 -16.88
CA LEU A 234 0.07 -12.30 -18.20
C LEU A 234 -0.11 -13.65 -18.91
N HIS A 235 -1.31 -13.86 -19.46
CA HIS A 235 -1.65 -15.05 -20.23
C HIS A 235 -1.71 -14.69 -21.71
N TRP A 236 -1.46 -15.68 -22.58
CA TRP A 236 -1.52 -15.47 -24.03
C TRP A 236 -2.91 -15.03 -24.51
N ARG A 237 -3.98 -15.60 -23.94
CA ARG A 237 -5.37 -15.19 -24.24
C ARG A 237 -5.68 -13.70 -24.00
N ASP A 238 -4.87 -13.02 -23.19
CA ASP A 238 -5.09 -11.62 -22.82
C ASP A 238 -4.32 -10.64 -23.71
N ILE A 239 -3.54 -11.13 -24.68
CA ILE A 239 -2.76 -10.32 -25.62
C ILE A 239 -3.45 -10.34 -26.98
N HIS A 240 -3.85 -9.16 -27.47
CA HIS A 240 -4.45 -8.99 -28.79
C HIS A 240 -3.52 -8.14 -29.65
N LEU A 241 -2.58 -8.80 -30.33
CA LEU A 241 -1.53 -8.13 -31.11
C LEU A 241 -2.11 -7.30 -32.27
N ASP A 242 -3.17 -7.78 -32.93
CA ASP A 242 -3.80 -7.07 -34.07
C ASP A 242 -4.49 -5.77 -33.63
N GLN A 243 -5.03 -5.77 -32.40
CA GLN A 243 -5.69 -4.61 -31.82
C GLN A 243 -4.71 -3.70 -31.06
N HIS A 244 -3.44 -4.07 -30.96
CA HIS A 244 -2.44 -3.38 -30.15
C HIS A 244 -2.88 -3.14 -28.70
N VAL A 245 -3.55 -4.13 -28.09
CA VAL A 245 -3.97 -4.06 -26.67
C VAL A 245 -3.69 -5.35 -25.91
N LEU A 246 -3.48 -5.22 -24.61
CA LEU A 246 -3.50 -6.34 -23.66
C LEU A 246 -4.44 -6.07 -22.49
N TYR A 247 -4.95 -7.11 -21.85
CA TYR A 247 -5.84 -7.01 -20.69
C TYR A 247 -5.17 -7.52 -19.41
N VAL A 248 -5.21 -6.71 -18.34
CA VAL A 248 -4.65 -7.15 -17.05
C VAL A 248 -5.72 -7.79 -16.17
N ARG A 249 -5.77 -9.12 -16.14
CA ARG A 249 -6.74 -9.88 -15.34
C ARG A 249 -6.22 -10.33 -13.98
N TYR A 250 -4.93 -10.68 -13.91
CA TYR A 250 -4.32 -11.34 -12.77
C TYR A 250 -3.06 -10.61 -12.29
N THR A 251 -2.66 -10.92 -11.07
CA THR A 251 -1.37 -10.50 -10.53
C THR A 251 -0.75 -11.63 -9.72
N LEU A 252 0.50 -11.94 -10.01
CA LEU A 252 1.30 -12.94 -9.34
C LEU A 252 1.90 -12.33 -8.06
N SER A 253 1.58 -12.92 -6.93
CA SER A 253 2.16 -12.58 -5.64
C SER A 253 2.92 -13.77 -5.06
N ALA A 254 4.06 -13.50 -4.43
CA ALA A 254 4.77 -14.51 -3.65
C ALA A 254 4.39 -14.36 -2.17
N ILE A 255 3.91 -15.45 -1.56
CA ILE A 255 3.68 -15.57 -0.12
C ILE A 255 4.92 -16.22 0.48
N ASN A 256 5.55 -15.54 1.45
CA ASN A 256 6.79 -15.98 2.13
C ASN A 256 7.94 -16.35 1.20
N ASN A 257 8.00 -15.78 -0.01
CA ASN A 257 8.94 -16.16 -1.07
C ASN A 257 8.94 -17.65 -1.46
N ALA A 258 8.04 -18.47 -0.89
CA ALA A 258 7.99 -19.92 -1.07
C ALA A 258 6.87 -20.32 -2.05
N ARG A 259 5.69 -19.70 -1.93
CA ARG A 259 4.52 -20.04 -2.74
C ARG A 259 4.08 -18.86 -3.60
N THR A 260 4.08 -19.06 -4.92
CA THR A 260 3.48 -18.13 -5.87
C THR A 260 1.98 -18.37 -5.97
N VAL A 261 1.20 -17.31 -5.84
CA VAL A 261 -0.26 -17.34 -5.91
C VAL A 261 -0.73 -16.29 -6.92
N LEU A 262 -1.56 -16.72 -7.86
CA LEU A 262 -2.28 -15.83 -8.74
C LEU A 262 -3.46 -15.23 -7.97
N THR A 263 -3.54 -13.91 -7.97
CA THR A 263 -4.59 -13.16 -7.30
C THR A 263 -5.20 -12.16 -8.26
N ALA A 264 -6.40 -11.68 -7.96
CA ALA A 264 -6.96 -10.54 -8.69
C ALA A 264 -6.22 -9.24 -8.32
N PRO A 265 -6.02 -8.30 -9.27
CA PRO A 265 -5.45 -6.98 -9.02
C PRO A 265 -6.12 -6.25 -7.86
N LYS A 266 -5.35 -5.40 -7.17
CA LYS A 266 -5.79 -4.74 -5.91
C LYS A 266 -6.95 -3.77 -6.11
N THR A 267 -7.11 -3.19 -7.30
CA THR A 267 -8.13 -2.17 -7.58
C THR A 267 -8.91 -2.50 -8.84
N ARG A 268 -10.17 -2.07 -8.92
CA ARG A 268 -11.00 -2.15 -10.14
C ARG A 268 -10.32 -1.47 -11.33
N SER A 269 -9.66 -0.33 -11.09
CA SER A 269 -8.87 0.37 -12.12
C SER A 269 -7.68 -0.43 -12.67
N SER A 270 -7.16 -1.38 -11.91
CA SER A 270 -6.06 -2.24 -12.38
C SER A 270 -6.55 -3.36 -13.30
N LYS A 271 -7.85 -3.69 -13.29
CA LYS A 271 -8.48 -4.59 -14.27
C LYS A 271 -8.89 -3.79 -15.50
N ASN A 272 -7.91 -3.36 -16.28
CA ASN A 272 -8.15 -2.58 -17.48
C ASN A 272 -7.17 -2.97 -18.58
N TRP A 273 -7.47 -2.56 -19.81
CA TRP A 273 -6.60 -2.75 -20.95
C TRP A 273 -5.40 -1.79 -20.91
N ILE A 274 -4.36 -2.13 -21.66
CA ILE A 274 -3.17 -1.30 -21.89
C ILE A 274 -2.86 -1.36 -23.39
N ALA A 275 -2.65 -0.20 -24.01
CA ALA A 275 -2.13 -0.14 -25.37
C ALA A 275 -0.69 -0.64 -25.43
N ILE A 276 -0.34 -1.40 -26.46
CA ILE A 276 1.01 -1.90 -26.69
C ILE A 276 1.62 -1.26 -27.94
N SER A 277 2.85 -0.79 -27.82
CA SER A 277 3.60 -0.25 -28.96
C SER A 277 4.08 -1.39 -29.87
N PRO A 278 4.46 -1.09 -31.13
CA PRO A 278 5.07 -2.08 -32.01
C PRO A 278 6.31 -2.76 -31.40
N ARG A 279 7.08 -2.02 -30.59
CA ARG A 279 8.23 -2.55 -29.86
C ARG A 279 7.84 -3.63 -28.84
N VAL A 280 6.80 -3.37 -28.05
CA VAL A 280 6.26 -4.35 -27.09
C VAL A 280 5.63 -5.54 -27.81
N ALA A 281 4.91 -5.30 -28.92
CA ALA A 281 4.37 -6.37 -29.75
C ALA A 281 5.47 -7.28 -30.32
N SER A 282 6.61 -6.72 -30.72
CA SER A 282 7.78 -7.49 -31.17
C SER A 282 8.30 -8.44 -30.09
N ALA A 283 8.42 -7.96 -28.83
CA ALA A 283 8.84 -8.79 -27.70
C ALA A 283 7.87 -9.98 -27.48
N PHE A 284 6.56 -9.76 -27.62
CA PHE A 284 5.59 -10.86 -27.56
C PHE A 284 5.71 -11.84 -28.72
N ARG A 285 5.95 -11.37 -29.96
CA ARG A 285 6.16 -12.27 -31.11
C ARG A 285 7.43 -13.11 -30.95
N HIS A 286 8.52 -12.50 -30.52
CA HIS A 286 9.77 -13.21 -30.22
C HIS A 286 9.56 -14.27 -29.12
N ARG A 287 8.80 -13.92 -28.09
CA ARG A 287 8.45 -14.87 -27.03
C ARG A 287 7.60 -16.05 -27.53
N ALA A 288 6.60 -15.79 -28.38
CA ALA A 288 5.76 -16.83 -28.96
C ALA A 288 6.58 -17.82 -29.81
N ALA A 289 7.55 -17.31 -30.57
CA ALA A 289 8.43 -18.13 -31.40
C ALA A 289 9.39 -19.02 -30.58
N THR A 290 9.82 -18.56 -29.40
CA THR A 290 10.81 -19.26 -28.56
C THR A 290 10.21 -20.23 -27.54
N GLN A 291 8.92 -20.10 -27.21
CA GLN A 291 8.28 -20.88 -26.14
C GLN A 291 7.74 -22.26 -26.60
N GLY A 292 7.70 -22.55 -27.90
CA GLY A 292 7.10 -23.77 -28.44
C GLY A 292 5.57 -23.71 -28.47
N PRO A 293 4.84 -24.86 -28.45
CA PRO A 293 3.38 -24.88 -28.53
C PRO A 293 2.75 -24.07 -27.39
N VAL A 294 2.18 -22.92 -27.75
CA VAL A 294 1.56 -22.00 -26.80
C VAL A 294 0.18 -22.52 -26.44
N LEU A 295 0.01 -23.02 -25.21
CA LEU A 295 -1.33 -23.20 -24.67
C LEU A 295 -1.98 -21.81 -24.52
N PRO A 296 -3.20 -21.58 -25.03
CA PRO A 296 -3.90 -20.29 -24.88
C PRO A 296 -4.03 -19.84 -23.42
N ASP A 297 -4.10 -20.82 -22.53
CA ASP A 297 -4.22 -20.67 -21.08
C ASP A 297 -2.86 -20.63 -20.37
N GLY A 298 -1.77 -20.67 -21.11
CA GLY A 298 -0.41 -20.58 -20.61
C GLY A 298 0.00 -19.16 -20.25
N LEU A 299 0.94 -19.08 -19.31
CA LEU A 299 1.62 -17.83 -18.96
C LEU A 299 2.64 -17.46 -20.05
N VAL A 300 2.70 -16.16 -20.37
CA VAL A 300 3.65 -15.60 -21.34
C VAL A 300 5.09 -15.70 -20.80
N PHE A 301 5.26 -15.32 -19.53
CA PHE A 301 6.54 -15.36 -18.83
C PHE A 301 6.53 -16.44 -17.75
N CYS A 302 6.86 -17.66 -18.15
CA CYS A 302 6.97 -18.82 -17.28
C CYS A 302 8.30 -19.55 -17.47
N LYS A 303 8.57 -20.46 -16.54
CA LYS A 303 9.64 -21.45 -16.69
C LYS A 303 9.31 -22.46 -17.82
N PRO A 304 10.27 -23.26 -18.27
CA PRO A 304 10.03 -24.32 -19.26
C PRO A 304 8.94 -25.33 -18.86
N ASP A 305 8.74 -25.56 -17.56
CA ASP A 305 7.70 -26.44 -16.99
C ASP A 305 6.30 -25.78 -16.92
N GLY A 306 6.13 -24.56 -17.47
CA GLY A 306 4.89 -23.80 -17.42
C GLY A 306 4.63 -23.08 -16.08
N GLN A 307 5.45 -23.33 -15.05
CA GLN A 307 5.27 -22.70 -13.74
C GLN A 307 5.63 -21.21 -13.77
N PRO A 308 4.97 -20.37 -12.95
CA PRO A 308 5.25 -18.95 -12.91
C PRO A 308 6.69 -18.64 -12.47
N LEU A 309 7.26 -17.58 -13.04
CA LEU A 309 8.54 -17.07 -12.57
C LEU A 309 8.42 -16.51 -11.15
N ARG A 310 9.43 -16.79 -10.32
CA ARG A 310 9.50 -16.19 -8.98
C ARG A 310 9.83 -14.69 -9.10
N PRO A 311 9.04 -13.79 -8.49
CA PRO A 311 9.29 -12.35 -8.57
C PRO A 311 10.66 -11.91 -8.05
N GLN A 312 11.23 -12.64 -7.08
CA GLN A 312 12.56 -12.38 -6.54
C GLN A 312 13.65 -12.65 -7.58
N ARG A 313 13.56 -13.76 -8.32
CA ARG A 313 14.51 -14.10 -9.40
C ARG A 313 14.60 -12.99 -10.46
N VAL A 314 13.46 -12.37 -10.81
CA VAL A 314 13.43 -11.24 -11.76
C VAL A 314 14.18 -10.03 -11.21
N LEU A 315 14.06 -9.75 -9.91
CA LEU A 315 14.79 -8.65 -9.26
C LEU A 315 16.30 -8.94 -9.19
N ASP A 316 16.66 -10.16 -8.80
CA ASP A 316 18.07 -10.56 -8.68
C ASP A 316 18.76 -10.48 -10.05
N ARG A 317 18.09 -10.99 -11.09
CA ARG A 317 18.61 -10.95 -12.46
C ARG A 317 18.62 -9.55 -13.06
N LEU A 318 17.64 -8.69 -12.72
CA LEU A 318 17.69 -7.26 -13.06
C LEU A 318 18.96 -6.61 -12.48
N HIS A 319 19.26 -6.82 -11.19
CA HIS A 319 20.46 -6.25 -10.57
C HIS A 319 21.74 -6.75 -11.23
N GLN A 320 21.82 -8.05 -11.50
CA GLN A 320 22.98 -8.66 -12.15
C GLN A 320 23.19 -8.06 -13.55
N LEU A 321 22.16 -8.08 -14.40
CA LEU A 321 22.22 -7.53 -15.77
C LEU A 321 22.48 -6.02 -15.79
N SER A 322 22.01 -5.29 -14.78
CA SER A 322 22.27 -3.84 -14.65
C SER A 322 23.75 -3.57 -14.37
N ALA A 323 24.37 -4.38 -13.50
CA ALA A 323 25.80 -4.27 -13.22
C ALA A 323 26.65 -4.65 -14.45
N GLU A 324 26.28 -5.73 -15.14
CA GLU A 324 26.96 -6.18 -16.36
C GLU A 324 26.82 -5.18 -17.53
N ALA A 325 25.67 -4.50 -17.63
CA ALA A 325 25.41 -3.46 -18.62
C ALA A 325 25.97 -2.08 -18.22
N ASP A 326 26.61 -1.97 -17.05
CA ASP A 326 27.15 -0.72 -16.52
C ASP A 326 26.08 0.40 -16.50
N VAL A 327 24.94 0.11 -15.85
CA VAL A 327 23.86 1.08 -15.60
C VAL A 327 23.54 1.12 -14.09
N PRO A 328 23.00 2.25 -13.57
CA PRO A 328 22.72 2.38 -12.15
C PRO A 328 21.80 1.28 -11.62
N ARG A 329 22.02 0.85 -10.38
CA ARG A 329 21.17 -0.15 -9.75
C ARG A 329 19.78 0.42 -9.46
N VAL A 330 18.75 -0.20 -10.03
CA VAL A 330 17.34 0.14 -9.81
C VAL A 330 16.50 -1.09 -9.44
N GLY A 331 15.36 -0.89 -8.80
CA GLY A 331 14.39 -1.95 -8.55
C GLY A 331 13.41 -2.13 -9.72
N VAL A 332 12.75 -3.29 -9.78
CA VAL A 332 11.76 -3.58 -10.85
C VAL A 332 10.59 -2.58 -10.83
N HIS A 333 10.23 -2.03 -9.66
CA HIS A 333 9.18 -1.01 -9.60
C HIS A 333 9.64 0.34 -10.16
N ASP A 334 10.95 0.60 -10.18
CA ASP A 334 11.49 1.84 -10.72
C ASP A 334 11.45 1.83 -12.26
N LEU A 335 11.38 0.65 -12.91
CA LEU A 335 11.05 0.54 -14.34
C LEU A 335 9.66 1.10 -14.68
N ARG A 336 8.70 0.96 -13.75
CA ARG A 336 7.38 1.57 -13.91
C ARG A 336 7.43 3.08 -13.69
N HIS A 337 8.31 3.57 -12.81
CA HIS A 337 8.54 5.01 -12.67
C HIS A 337 9.18 5.57 -13.93
N LEU A 338 10.17 4.88 -14.51
CA LEU A 338 10.75 5.20 -15.80
C LEU A 338 9.67 5.30 -16.90
N ALA A 339 8.77 4.32 -16.98
CA ALA A 339 7.67 4.31 -17.94
C ALA A 339 6.70 5.51 -17.80
N ALA A 340 6.63 6.16 -16.62
CA ALA A 340 5.93 7.43 -16.47
C ALA A 340 6.82 8.62 -16.79
N THR A 341 8.08 8.61 -16.34
CA THR A 341 9.01 9.74 -16.51
C THR A 341 9.23 10.05 -17.99
N LEU A 342 9.42 9.02 -18.83
CA LEU A 342 9.69 9.20 -20.26
C LEU A 342 8.58 9.99 -20.99
N PRO A 343 7.29 9.60 -20.94
CA PRO A 343 6.24 10.38 -21.60
C PRO A 343 5.98 11.73 -20.93
N ILE A 344 6.15 11.87 -19.60
CA ILE A 344 6.03 13.17 -18.93
C ILE A 344 7.11 14.14 -19.43
N ALA A 345 8.36 13.68 -19.51
CA ALA A 345 9.46 14.48 -20.05
C ALA A 345 9.27 14.82 -21.53
N ALA A 346 8.52 14.00 -22.27
CA ALA A 346 8.11 14.27 -23.65
C ALA A 346 6.87 15.17 -23.78
N GLY A 347 6.36 15.74 -22.67
CA GLY A 347 5.23 16.67 -22.68
C GLY A 347 3.84 16.02 -22.68
N VAL A 348 3.73 14.70 -22.49
CA VAL A 348 2.42 14.04 -22.41
C VAL A 348 1.70 14.47 -21.12
N PRO A 349 0.43 14.91 -21.19
CA PRO A 349 -0.30 15.36 -20.00
C PRO A 349 -0.32 14.32 -18.87
N LEU A 350 -0.09 14.79 -17.63
CA LEU A 350 0.02 13.93 -16.45
C LEU A 350 -1.19 13.02 -16.24
N VAL A 351 -2.39 13.51 -16.57
CA VAL A 351 -3.64 12.75 -16.49
C VAL A 351 -3.61 11.56 -17.46
N THR A 352 -3.16 11.78 -18.70
CA THR A 352 -3.00 10.73 -19.71
C THR A 352 -2.02 9.67 -19.22
N VAL A 353 -0.83 10.08 -18.74
CA VAL A 353 0.18 9.15 -18.19
C VAL A 353 -0.37 8.36 -16.99
N SER A 354 -1.07 9.04 -16.07
CA SER A 354 -1.69 8.42 -14.90
C SER A 354 -2.73 7.35 -15.27
N LYS A 355 -3.54 7.61 -16.31
CA LYS A 355 -4.53 6.69 -16.84
C LYS A 355 -3.88 5.51 -17.57
N THR A 356 -2.86 5.75 -18.40
CA THR A 356 -2.08 4.69 -19.07
C THR A 356 -1.45 3.73 -18.06
N LEU A 357 -0.90 4.27 -16.97
CA LEU A 357 -0.33 3.45 -15.90
C LEU A 357 -1.39 2.80 -15.00
N ARG A 358 -2.67 3.17 -15.11
CA ARG A 358 -3.76 2.65 -14.25
C ARG A 358 -3.56 2.99 -12.77
N HIS A 359 -3.15 4.21 -12.46
CA HIS A 359 -3.16 4.71 -11.07
C HIS A 359 -4.58 4.91 -10.56
N SER A 360 -4.82 4.55 -9.29
CA SER A 360 -6.11 4.77 -8.64
C SER A 360 -6.36 6.24 -8.29
N THR A 361 -5.30 7.00 -8.05
CA THR A 361 -5.35 8.43 -7.73
C THR A 361 -4.28 9.18 -8.52
N LEU A 362 -4.64 10.36 -9.04
CA LEU A 362 -3.71 11.24 -9.76
C LEU A 362 -2.56 11.72 -8.86
N SER A 363 -2.82 11.90 -7.57
CA SER A 363 -1.82 12.26 -6.55
C SER A 363 -0.66 11.27 -6.48
N THR A 364 -0.89 9.99 -6.84
CA THR A 364 0.20 9.02 -6.93
C THR A 364 1.20 9.44 -7.99
N THR A 365 0.75 9.90 -9.16
CA THR A 365 1.66 10.37 -10.22
C THR A 365 2.23 11.74 -9.86
N ALA A 366 1.40 12.70 -9.42
CA ALA A 366 1.84 14.07 -9.12
C ALA A 366 2.92 14.13 -8.03
N ASN A 367 2.74 13.40 -6.91
CA ASN A 367 3.70 13.43 -5.80
C ASN A 367 5.05 12.79 -6.13
N ILE A 368 5.12 11.96 -7.18
CA ILE A 368 6.37 11.34 -7.63
C ILE A 368 7.16 12.30 -8.53
N TYR A 369 6.48 13.21 -9.23
CA TYR A 369 7.06 14.06 -10.27
C TYR A 369 6.90 15.55 -9.98
N ASP A 370 6.93 15.95 -8.70
CA ASP A 370 6.71 17.33 -8.24
C ASP A 370 7.55 18.37 -9.03
N HIS A 371 8.82 18.05 -9.31
CA HIS A 371 9.72 18.91 -10.09
C HIS A 371 9.28 19.05 -11.56
N LEU A 372 8.85 17.97 -12.21
CA LEU A 372 8.32 18.03 -13.58
C LEU A 372 6.97 18.76 -13.64
N THR A 373 6.16 18.66 -12.58
CA THR A 373 4.89 19.40 -12.50
C THR A 373 5.11 20.91 -12.37
N ARG A 374 6.22 21.35 -11.74
CA ARG A 374 6.59 22.77 -11.70
C ARG A 374 6.97 23.30 -13.07
N GLN A 375 7.78 22.55 -13.84
CA GLN A 375 8.12 22.95 -15.21
C GLN A 375 6.87 23.01 -16.11
N ALA A 376 6.03 21.98 -16.07
CA ALA A 376 4.80 21.95 -16.85
C ALA A 376 3.83 23.09 -16.48
N ALA A 377 3.82 23.55 -15.23
CA ALA A 377 3.05 24.71 -14.81
C ALA A 377 3.60 26.02 -15.41
N ALA A 378 4.93 26.18 -15.47
CA ALA A 378 5.56 27.33 -16.13
C ALA A 378 5.24 27.34 -17.64
N ASP A 379 5.45 26.22 -18.32
CA ASP A 379 5.17 26.09 -19.76
C ASP A 379 3.68 26.38 -20.09
N ALA A 380 2.76 25.99 -19.20
CA ALA A 380 1.34 26.28 -19.35
C ALA A 380 1.03 27.78 -19.26
N VAL A 381 1.66 28.50 -18.33
CA VAL A 381 1.51 29.96 -18.20
C VAL A 381 2.10 30.66 -19.42
N ASP A 382 3.27 30.24 -19.89
CA ASP A 382 3.91 30.78 -21.09
C ASP A 382 3.05 30.53 -22.34
N THR A 383 2.39 29.38 -22.42
CA THR A 383 1.44 29.06 -23.50
C THR A 383 0.23 29.99 -23.48
N ILE A 384 -0.32 30.31 -22.31
CA ILE A 384 -1.42 31.29 -22.17
C ILE A 384 -0.95 32.65 -22.69
N ALA A 385 0.23 33.12 -22.26
CA ALA A 385 0.79 34.39 -22.71
C ALA A 385 0.98 34.43 -24.24
N ALA A 386 1.48 33.34 -24.83
CA ALA A 386 1.67 33.22 -26.27
C ALA A 386 0.35 33.26 -27.04
N ILE A 387 -0.70 32.58 -26.55
CA ILE A 387 -2.04 32.58 -27.16
C ILE A 387 -2.64 33.99 -27.14
N LEU A 388 -2.58 34.68 -25.99
CA LEU A 388 -3.09 36.05 -25.86
C LEU A 388 -2.32 37.03 -26.76
N THR A 389 -0.98 36.95 -26.77
CA THR A 389 -0.14 37.77 -27.65
C THR A 389 -0.47 37.54 -29.12
N ARG A 390 -0.75 36.30 -29.51
CA ARG A 390 -1.18 35.97 -30.88
C ARG A 390 -2.54 36.59 -31.19
N ALA A 391 -3.51 36.46 -30.29
CA ALA A 391 -4.84 37.04 -30.46
C ALA A 391 -4.78 38.58 -30.60
N ASP A 392 -3.94 39.25 -29.80
CA ASP A 392 -3.73 40.70 -29.89
C ASP A 392 -3.12 41.10 -31.25
N ARG A 393 -2.14 40.33 -31.74
CA ARG A 393 -1.55 40.54 -33.08
C ARG A 393 -2.57 40.35 -34.20
N GLU A 394 -3.43 39.34 -34.10
CA GLU A 394 -4.49 39.10 -35.08
C GLU A 394 -5.54 40.22 -35.06
N ALA A 395 -5.95 40.67 -33.87
CA ALA A 395 -6.84 41.82 -33.70
C ALA A 395 -6.23 43.13 -34.25
N ALA A 396 -4.93 43.36 -34.03
CA ALA A 396 -4.21 44.51 -34.57
C ALA A 396 -4.11 44.49 -36.10
N ARG A 397 -3.93 43.31 -36.71
CA ARG A 397 -3.94 43.12 -38.18
C ARG A 397 -5.33 43.37 -38.77
N LEU A 398 -6.40 42.98 -38.08
CA LEU A 398 -7.78 43.22 -38.49
C LEU A 398 -8.19 44.70 -38.40
N ARG A 399 -7.47 45.51 -37.61
CA ARG A 399 -7.65 46.97 -37.46
C ARG A 399 -6.98 47.82 -38.54
N TRP A 400 -6.37 47.22 -39.57
CA TRP A 400 -5.94 48.01 -40.72
C TRP A 400 -7.16 48.59 -41.44
N PRO A 401 -7.22 49.92 -41.64
CA PRO A 401 -8.30 50.53 -42.38
C PRO A 401 -8.43 49.91 -43.77
N ARG A 402 -9.66 49.76 -44.24
CA ARG A 402 -10.00 49.08 -45.51
C ARG A 402 -9.26 49.66 -46.73
N TRP A 403 -8.76 50.89 -46.63
CA TRP A 403 -8.00 51.65 -47.64
C TRP A 403 -6.49 51.37 -47.68
N LEU A 404 -5.92 50.58 -46.75
CA LEU A 404 -4.51 50.14 -46.75
C LEU A 404 -4.33 48.68 -47.19
N ARG A 405 -5.40 48.01 -47.65
CA ARG A 405 -5.29 46.66 -48.23
C ARG A 405 -4.74 46.80 -49.66
N PRO A 406 -3.63 46.12 -50.03
CA PRO A 406 -3.20 46.08 -51.42
C PRO A 406 -4.33 45.54 -52.28
N HIS A 407 -4.69 46.24 -53.35
CA HIS A 407 -5.65 45.77 -54.34
C HIS A 407 -5.16 44.41 -54.84
N ARG A 408 -5.93 43.35 -54.57
CA ARG A 408 -5.78 42.10 -55.33
C ARG A 408 -6.37 42.40 -56.70
N ASP A 409 -5.51 42.83 -57.63
CA ASP A 409 -5.88 42.89 -59.02
C ASP A 409 -6.19 41.47 -59.49
N HIS A 410 -7.48 41.23 -59.70
CA HIS A 410 -7.99 40.10 -60.43
C HIS A 410 -7.71 40.34 -61.92
N THR A 411 -6.55 39.88 -62.41
CA THR A 411 -6.37 39.62 -63.84
C THR A 411 -6.60 38.14 -64.12
N SER A 412 -7.86 37.78 -64.27
CA SER A 412 -8.26 36.54 -64.94
C SER A 412 -8.45 36.84 -66.43
N GLY A 413 -7.63 36.20 -67.27
CA GLY A 413 -7.89 36.04 -68.71
C GLY A 413 -6.71 36.34 -69.63
N ASN A 414 -5.85 35.36 -69.89
CA ASN A 414 -5.86 34.65 -71.18
C ASN A 414 -4.79 33.55 -71.27
N GLN A 415 -5.12 32.57 -72.09
CA GLN A 415 -4.48 31.30 -72.34
C GLN A 415 -3.06 31.37 -72.94
N GLU A 416 -2.35 30.24 -72.72
CA GLU A 416 -1.45 29.56 -73.67
C GLU A 416 -0.17 30.29 -74.11
N HIS A 417 1.00 29.78 -73.70
CA HIS A 417 1.77 28.83 -74.51
C HIS A 417 3.18 28.56 -73.93
N LEU A 418 3.61 27.29 -74.06
CA LEU A 418 4.99 26.79 -74.22
C LEU A 418 5.86 26.53 -72.97
N GLY A 419 6.03 25.23 -72.69
CA GLY A 419 7.37 24.62 -72.63
C GLY A 419 8.05 24.49 -71.27
N THR A 420 8.00 23.30 -70.68
CA THR A 420 9.19 22.78 -69.95
C THR A 420 10.34 22.60 -70.96
N PRO A 421 11.58 22.98 -70.60
CA PRO A 421 12.45 22.00 -69.97
C PRO A 421 13.35 22.54 -68.85
N ASN A 422 13.43 21.73 -67.78
CA ASN A 422 14.64 21.27 -67.09
C ASN A 422 15.96 22.06 -67.35
N LEU A 423 16.55 22.68 -66.32
CA LEU A 423 18.00 22.88 -66.22
C LEU A 423 18.49 23.04 -64.77
N ARG A 424 19.61 22.36 -64.53
CA ARG A 424 20.41 22.19 -63.33
C ARG A 424 21.03 23.48 -62.76
N ALA A 425 21.38 23.37 -61.48
CA ALA A 425 22.61 23.85 -60.82
C ALA A 425 22.82 25.36 -60.59
N PHE A 426 22.93 25.74 -59.31
CA PHE A 426 23.95 26.62 -58.69
C PHE A 426 23.81 26.35 -57.16
N ALA A 427 24.68 25.66 -56.43
CA ALA A 427 26.11 25.86 -56.15
C ALA A 427 26.41 27.22 -55.48
N SER A 428 26.59 27.15 -54.15
CA SER A 428 27.56 27.87 -53.29
C SER A 428 27.62 29.40 -53.30
N ALA A 429 27.33 29.97 -52.13
CA ALA A 429 28.27 30.81 -51.37
C ALA A 429 28.04 30.57 -49.87
#